data_AF-A0A0C1GR58-F1
#
_entry.id   AF-A0A0C1GR58-F1
#
_cell.length_a   1.000
_cell.length_b   1.000
_cell.length_c   1.000
_cell.angle_alpha   90.00
_cell.angle_beta   90.00
_cell.angle_gamma   90.00
#
_symmetry.space_group_name_H-M   'P 1'
#
loop_
_entity.id
_entity.type
_entity.pdbx_description
1 polymer ?
#
loop_
_entity_poly.entity_id
_entity_poly.type
_entity_poly.pdbx_seq_one_letter_code
_entity_poly.pdbx_strand_id
1 'polypeptide(L)'
;MVFRVISGFTWVLLAFAGPAQAAEWQSGEASNGAWSMIQEGQFNLRVSCWPGDPSFFFVLTGGPFNGMQNIDDGNESMMMWIELPDGRTARHPIDGHYFAPDKAFVGRFIVSDFVLEEFRQGAKLSLTSPTGVEIAAFGMQGTGKARGHFKQACGI
;
A
#
# COMPACT_ATOMS: atom_id res chain seq x y z
N MET A 1 -23.16 70.78 3.98
CA MET A 1 -22.45 69.78 3.14
C MET A 1 -22.24 68.53 3.98
N VAL A 2 -22.75 67.39 3.51
CA VAL A 2 -22.78 66.11 4.23
C VAL A 2 -21.55 65.29 3.85
N PHE A 3 -20.74 64.88 4.83
CA PHE A 3 -19.70 63.85 4.64
C PHE A 3 -20.29 62.47 4.97
N ARG A 4 -20.26 61.56 4.00
CA ARG A 4 -20.56 60.13 4.20
C ARG A 4 -19.24 59.36 4.33
N VAL A 5 -19.06 58.70 5.48
CA VAL A 5 -18.02 57.69 5.71
C VAL A 5 -18.66 56.33 5.48
N ILE A 6 -18.15 55.56 4.52
CA ILE A 6 -18.54 54.16 4.31
C ILE A 6 -17.41 53.32 4.89
N SER A 7 -17.61 52.81 6.11
CA SER A 7 -16.72 51.82 6.72
C SER A 7 -16.91 50.47 6.03
N GLY A 8 -15.82 49.96 5.47
CA GLY A 8 -15.73 48.61 4.93
C GLY A 8 -15.74 47.54 6.02
N PHE A 9 -16.32 46.39 5.69
CA PHE A 9 -16.24 45.18 6.51
C PHE A 9 -15.86 44.02 5.59
N THR A 10 -14.57 43.90 5.33
CA THR A 10 -14.00 42.80 4.54
C THR A 10 -13.88 41.58 5.45
N TRP A 11 -14.78 40.62 5.26
CA TRP A 11 -14.70 39.30 5.91
C TRP A 11 -13.55 38.50 5.31
N VAL A 12 -12.49 38.29 6.10
CA VAL A 12 -11.40 37.37 5.77
C VAL A 12 -11.88 35.94 6.00
N LEU A 13 -12.18 35.23 4.92
CA LEU A 13 -12.40 33.78 4.92
C LEU A 13 -11.05 33.08 5.10
N LEU A 14 -10.71 32.68 6.33
CA LEU A 14 -9.64 31.74 6.61
C LEU A 14 -10.07 30.35 6.12
N ALA A 15 -9.55 29.94 4.97
CA ALA A 15 -9.62 28.56 4.51
C ALA A 15 -8.72 27.69 5.40
N PHE A 16 -9.34 26.92 6.30
CA PHE A 16 -8.65 25.85 7.03
C PHE A 16 -8.26 24.75 6.04
N ALA A 17 -7.03 24.81 5.52
CA ALA A 17 -6.38 23.65 4.92
C ALA A 17 -6.11 22.64 6.05
N GLY A 18 -7.03 21.70 6.25
CA GLY A 18 -6.81 20.58 7.16
C GLY A 18 -5.60 19.76 6.70
N PRO A 19 -4.83 19.16 7.64
CA PRO A 19 -3.72 18.29 7.27
C PRO A 19 -4.26 17.13 6.42
N ALA A 20 -3.66 16.92 5.25
CA ALA A 20 -3.92 15.73 4.46
C ALA A 20 -3.56 14.51 5.33
N GLN A 21 -4.56 13.71 5.68
CA GLN A 21 -4.33 12.46 6.41
C GLN A 21 -3.52 11.53 5.51
N ALA A 22 -2.39 11.03 6.02
CA ALA A 22 -1.64 9.98 5.34
C ALA A 22 -2.55 8.75 5.15
N ALA A 23 -2.42 8.06 4.02
CA ALA A 23 -3.22 6.87 3.77
C ALA A 23 -2.90 5.79 4.83
N GLU A 24 -3.94 5.30 5.50
CA GLU A 24 -3.83 4.20 6.48
C GLU A 24 -4.23 2.88 5.82
N TRP A 25 -3.55 1.80 6.19
CA TRP A 25 -3.93 0.45 5.80
C TRP A 25 -5.31 0.11 6.35
N GLN A 26 -6.19 -0.33 5.44
CA GLN A 26 -7.54 -0.77 5.76
C GLN A 26 -7.59 -2.29 5.72
N SER A 27 -8.32 -2.91 6.64
CA SER A 27 -8.40 -4.37 6.74
C SER A 27 -9.85 -4.84 6.79
N GLY A 28 -10.09 -6.04 6.26
CA GLY A 28 -11.40 -6.68 6.29
C GLY A 28 -11.33 -8.18 6.08
N GLU A 29 -12.49 -8.81 6.11
CA GLU A 29 -12.65 -10.26 5.93
C GLU A 29 -12.91 -10.61 4.46
N ALA A 30 -12.46 -11.78 4.05
CA ALA A 30 -12.85 -12.46 2.82
C ALA A 30 -13.59 -13.76 3.17
N SER A 31 -14.29 -14.36 2.22
CA SER A 31 -15.13 -15.56 2.42
C SER A 31 -14.42 -16.73 3.12
N ASN A 32 -13.09 -16.79 3.02
CA ASN A 32 -12.26 -17.79 3.67
C ASN A 32 -10.88 -17.23 4.06
N GLY A 33 -10.80 -15.98 4.50
CA GLY A 33 -9.51 -15.37 4.84
C GLY A 33 -9.63 -13.91 5.27
N ALA A 34 -8.53 -13.19 5.22
CA ALA A 34 -8.50 -11.76 5.49
C ALA A 34 -7.73 -11.02 4.40
N TRP A 35 -8.04 -9.74 4.25
CA TRP A 35 -7.31 -8.84 3.37
C TRP A 35 -6.97 -7.54 4.09
N SER A 36 -5.88 -6.91 3.67
CA SER A 36 -5.57 -5.53 3.98
C SER A 36 -5.15 -4.81 2.71
N MET A 37 -5.46 -3.52 2.61
CA MET A 37 -5.16 -2.72 1.44
C MET A 37 -4.73 -1.30 1.81
N ILE A 38 -3.98 -0.69 0.91
CA ILE A 38 -3.63 0.72 0.94
C ILE A 38 -3.69 1.28 -0.48
N GLN A 39 -4.04 2.57 -0.60
CA GLN A 39 -4.02 3.28 -1.86
C GLN A 39 -3.19 4.55 -1.73
N GLU A 40 -2.27 4.74 -2.67
CA GLU A 40 -1.42 5.93 -2.78
C GLU A 40 -1.37 6.36 -4.25
N GLY A 41 -1.91 7.56 -4.52
CA GLY A 41 -2.10 8.03 -5.89
C GLY A 41 -2.95 7.07 -6.72
N GLN A 42 -2.42 6.62 -7.86
CA GLN A 42 -3.08 5.68 -8.77
C GLN A 42 -2.93 4.21 -8.36
N PHE A 43 -2.02 3.92 -7.43
CA PHE A 43 -1.69 2.54 -7.07
C PHE A 43 -2.52 2.08 -5.89
N ASN A 44 -3.08 0.88 -6.02
CA ASN A 44 -3.76 0.20 -4.94
C ASN A 44 -3.04 -1.12 -4.68
N LEU A 45 -2.59 -1.31 -3.45
CA LEU A 45 -1.96 -2.53 -3.02
C LEU A 45 -2.90 -3.26 -2.07
N ARG A 46 -3.29 -4.49 -2.44
CA ARG A 46 -4.00 -5.43 -1.59
C ARG A 46 -3.13 -6.64 -1.26
N VAL A 47 -3.09 -6.98 0.02
CA VAL A 47 -2.47 -8.19 0.56
C VAL A 47 -3.55 -9.05 1.18
N SER A 48 -3.58 -10.34 0.87
CA SER A 48 -4.58 -11.29 1.38
C SER A 48 -3.93 -12.56 1.90
N CYS A 49 -4.61 -13.22 2.83
CA CYS A 49 -4.24 -14.52 3.36
C CYS A 49 -5.42 -15.48 3.38
N TRP A 50 -5.09 -16.77 3.46
CA TRP A 50 -6.04 -17.86 3.62
C TRP A 50 -5.57 -18.80 4.74
N PRO A 51 -6.47 -19.39 5.54
CA PRO A 51 -6.14 -20.39 6.54
C PRO A 51 -5.35 -21.55 5.93
N GLY A 52 -4.23 -21.91 6.58
CA GLY A 52 -3.38 -23.02 6.17
C GLY A 52 -2.45 -22.74 4.98
N ASP A 53 -2.51 -21.54 4.38
CA ASP A 53 -1.55 -21.11 3.37
C ASP A 53 -0.45 -20.25 4.02
N PRO A 54 0.84 -20.64 3.92
CA PRO A 54 1.94 -19.87 4.51
C PRO A 54 2.35 -18.66 3.67
N SER A 55 1.56 -18.27 2.68
CA SER A 55 1.87 -17.19 1.75
C SER A 55 0.88 -16.03 1.90
N PHE A 56 1.40 -14.82 1.69
CA PHE A 56 0.54 -13.72 1.29
C PHE A 56 0.33 -13.71 -0.21
N PHE A 57 -0.89 -13.38 -0.62
CA PHE A 57 -1.22 -13.09 -2.00
C PHE A 57 -1.31 -11.59 -2.15
N PHE A 58 -0.75 -11.12 -3.24
CA PHE A 58 -0.44 -9.74 -3.46
C PHE A 58 -1.09 -9.30 -4.76
N VAL A 59 -1.85 -8.21 -4.73
CA VAL A 59 -2.43 -7.60 -5.93
C VAL A 59 -2.09 -6.12 -5.91
N LEU A 60 -1.29 -5.70 -6.87
CA LEU A 60 -1.01 -4.29 -7.13
C LEU A 60 -1.79 -3.89 -8.39
N THR A 61 -2.67 -2.91 -8.30
CA THR A 61 -3.36 -2.32 -9.45
C THR A 61 -2.89 -0.89 -9.71
N GLY A 62 -3.25 -0.35 -10.88
CA GLY A 62 -2.81 0.97 -11.33
C GLY A 62 -1.70 0.92 -12.38
N GLY A 63 -1.49 -0.23 -13.01
CA GLY A 63 -0.52 -0.39 -14.10
C GLY A 63 -0.92 0.33 -15.40
N PRO A 64 -0.08 0.27 -16.45
CA PRO A 64 1.16 -0.52 -16.53
C PRO A 64 2.26 -0.02 -15.59
N PHE A 65 3.15 -0.93 -15.18
CA PHE A 65 4.22 -0.67 -14.22
C PHE A 65 5.54 -0.42 -14.93
N ASN A 66 6.21 0.67 -14.57
CA ASN A 66 7.49 1.02 -15.18
C ASN A 66 8.56 -0.04 -14.87
N GLY A 67 9.36 -0.40 -15.87
CA GLY A 67 10.42 -1.41 -15.72
C GLY A 67 9.94 -2.87 -15.65
N MET A 68 8.63 -3.12 -15.81
CA MET A 68 8.03 -4.44 -15.92
C MET A 68 7.66 -4.74 -17.39
N GLN A 69 7.48 -6.02 -17.72
CA GLN A 69 7.06 -6.47 -19.06
C GLN A 69 5.65 -6.02 -19.42
N ASN A 70 4.71 -6.01 -18.46
CA ASN A 70 3.30 -5.67 -18.68
C ASN A 70 2.61 -6.48 -19.81
N ILE A 71 3.05 -7.73 -20.00
CA ILE A 71 2.48 -8.69 -20.94
C ILE A 71 1.48 -9.55 -20.18
N ASP A 72 0.29 -9.75 -20.73
CA ASP A 72 -0.74 -10.59 -20.09
C ASP A 72 -0.23 -12.01 -19.84
N ASP A 73 -0.47 -12.52 -18.63
CA ASP A 73 0.08 -13.77 -18.09
C ASP A 73 1.62 -13.87 -18.12
N GLY A 74 2.30 -12.74 -18.34
CA GLY A 74 3.75 -12.64 -18.32
C GLY A 74 4.27 -12.78 -16.90
N ASN A 75 5.00 -13.86 -16.63
CA ASN A 75 5.64 -14.09 -15.34
C ASN A 75 6.79 -13.10 -15.13
N GLU A 76 6.83 -12.51 -13.93
CA GLU A 76 7.85 -11.54 -13.54
C GLU A 76 8.00 -11.49 -12.02
N SER A 77 9.16 -11.01 -11.57
CA SER A 77 9.45 -10.85 -10.14
C SER A 77 9.57 -9.36 -9.80
N MET A 78 9.06 -8.95 -8.65
CA MET A 78 9.33 -7.64 -8.06
C MET A 78 10.14 -7.81 -6.78
N MET A 79 10.78 -6.73 -6.34
CA MET A 79 11.34 -6.66 -4.99
C MET A 79 10.47 -5.75 -4.13
N MET A 80 9.99 -6.28 -3.01
CA MET A 80 9.37 -5.49 -1.95
C MET A 80 10.43 -5.08 -0.94
N TRP A 81 10.49 -3.80 -0.66
CA TRP A 81 11.34 -3.21 0.37
C TRP A 81 10.47 -2.71 1.51
N ILE A 82 10.82 -3.07 2.74
CA ILE A 82 10.20 -2.55 3.95
C ILE A 82 11.26 -1.76 4.73
N GLU A 83 11.07 -0.46 4.83
CA GLU A 83 11.89 0.41 5.68
C GLU A 83 11.32 0.41 7.10
N LEU A 84 12.17 0.10 8.09
CA LEU A 84 11.83 0.12 9.50
C LEU A 84 12.01 1.52 10.09
N PRO A 85 11.41 1.84 11.25
CA PRO A 85 11.52 3.17 11.86
C PRO A 85 12.95 3.60 12.23
N ASP A 86 13.86 2.65 12.36
CA ASP A 86 15.29 2.89 12.64
C ASP A 86 16.13 3.07 11.35
N GLY A 87 15.49 3.07 10.18
CA GLY A 87 16.12 3.22 8.87
C GLY A 87 16.69 1.94 8.26
N ARG A 88 16.64 0.80 8.96
CA ARG A 88 17.00 -0.50 8.36
C ARG A 88 15.98 -0.89 7.29
N THR A 89 16.43 -1.60 6.27
CA THR A 89 15.58 -2.08 5.19
C THR A 89 15.59 -3.60 5.11
N ALA A 90 14.40 -4.17 4.98
CA ALA A 90 14.17 -5.56 4.65
C ALA A 90 13.81 -5.69 3.17
N ARG A 91 14.15 -6.83 2.56
CA ARG A 91 13.88 -7.08 1.14
C ARG A 91 13.29 -8.45 0.93
N HIS A 92 12.21 -8.51 0.15
CA HIS A 92 11.42 -9.72 -0.08
C HIS A 92 11.10 -9.84 -1.56
N PRO A 93 11.56 -10.89 -2.26
CA PRO A 93 11.16 -11.12 -3.64
C PRO A 93 9.69 -11.52 -3.67
N ILE A 94 8.97 -11.02 -4.68
CA ILE A 94 7.59 -11.38 -4.97
C ILE A 94 7.55 -11.87 -6.41
N ASP A 95 7.19 -13.14 -6.58
CA ASP A 95 6.96 -13.72 -7.90
C ASP A 95 5.49 -13.63 -8.25
N GLY A 96 5.19 -13.35 -9.52
CA GLY A 96 3.83 -13.19 -9.99
C GLY A 96 3.73 -13.07 -11.49
N HIS A 97 2.58 -12.61 -11.96
CA HIS A 97 2.31 -12.30 -13.35
C HIS A 97 1.52 -11.01 -13.48
N TYR A 98 1.58 -10.41 -14.66
CA TYR A 98 0.74 -9.27 -15.01
C TYR A 98 -0.59 -9.76 -15.59
N PHE A 99 -1.69 -9.26 -15.04
CA PHE A 99 -3.05 -9.49 -15.51
C PHE A 99 -3.54 -8.24 -16.23
N ALA A 100 -3.51 -8.28 -17.57
CA ALA A 100 -3.77 -7.12 -18.41
C ALA A 100 -5.20 -6.56 -18.33
N PRO A 101 -6.27 -7.37 -18.16
CA PRO A 101 -7.63 -6.85 -18.04
C PRO A 101 -7.80 -5.82 -16.91
N ASP A 102 -7.17 -6.08 -15.75
CA ASP A 102 -7.24 -5.20 -14.58
C ASP A 102 -6.01 -4.28 -14.44
N LYS A 103 -5.05 -4.39 -15.37
CA LYS A 103 -3.73 -3.74 -15.30
C LYS A 103 -3.08 -3.94 -13.93
N ALA A 104 -3.05 -5.20 -13.51
CA ALA A 104 -2.66 -5.60 -12.17
C ALA A 104 -1.44 -6.52 -12.20
N PHE A 105 -0.59 -6.43 -11.19
CA PHE A 105 0.39 -7.46 -10.90
C PHE A 105 -0.18 -8.35 -9.78
N VAL A 106 -0.30 -9.64 -10.05
CA VAL A 106 -0.80 -10.64 -9.11
C VAL A 106 0.34 -11.57 -8.75
N GLY A 107 0.71 -11.59 -7.47
CA GLY A 107 1.86 -12.33 -6.99
C GLY A 107 1.62 -13.01 -5.66
N ARG A 108 2.61 -13.79 -5.24
CA ARG A 108 2.63 -14.46 -3.95
C ARG A 108 4.03 -14.35 -3.36
N PHE A 109 4.10 -14.29 -2.04
CA PHE A 109 5.37 -14.46 -1.34
C PHE A 109 5.15 -15.19 -0.02
N ILE A 110 6.16 -15.97 0.37
CA ILE A 110 6.12 -16.76 1.60
C ILE A 110 6.31 -15.80 2.78
N VAL A 111 5.43 -15.90 3.77
CA VAL A 111 5.59 -15.16 5.02
C VAL A 111 6.29 -16.03 6.07
N SER A 112 7.05 -15.37 6.94
CA SER A 112 7.55 -15.94 8.18
C SER A 112 7.27 -14.97 9.31
N ASP A 113 7.42 -15.42 10.56
CA ASP A 113 7.27 -14.55 11.73
C ASP A 113 8.14 -13.30 11.65
N PHE A 114 9.32 -13.41 11.02
CA PHE A 114 10.22 -12.29 10.79
C PHE A 114 9.64 -11.28 9.80
N VAL A 115 9.14 -11.75 8.65
CA VAL A 115 8.50 -10.90 7.63
C VAL A 115 7.26 -10.21 8.18
N LEU A 116 6.47 -10.93 8.98
CA LEU A 116 5.27 -10.40 9.62
C LEU A 116 5.61 -9.36 10.69
N GLU A 117 6.72 -9.51 11.41
CA GLU A 117 7.21 -8.50 12.34
C GLU A 117 7.67 -7.23 11.62
N GLU A 118 8.42 -7.37 10.52
CA GLU A 118 8.80 -6.26 9.65
C GLU A 118 7.58 -5.53 9.09
N PHE A 119 6.58 -6.27 8.61
CA PHE A 119 5.33 -5.70 8.14
C PHE A 119 4.59 -4.94 9.25
N ARG A 120 4.51 -5.51 10.46
CA ARG A 120 3.82 -4.91 11.63
C ARG A 120 4.39 -3.54 12.01
N GLN A 121 5.70 -3.38 11.91
CA GLN A 121 6.42 -2.22 12.43
C GLN A 121 6.97 -1.30 11.33
N GLY A 122 6.82 -1.67 10.05
CA GLY A 122 7.34 -0.91 8.93
C GLY A 122 6.84 0.53 8.93
N ALA A 123 7.69 1.42 8.42
CA ALA A 123 7.38 2.84 8.21
C ALA A 123 6.97 3.10 6.75
N LYS A 124 7.67 2.46 5.80
CA LYS A 124 7.45 2.60 4.36
C LYS A 124 7.60 1.26 3.66
N LEU A 125 6.72 0.99 2.69
CA LEU A 125 6.83 -0.12 1.75
C LEU A 125 7.11 0.46 0.36
N SER A 126 8.10 -0.05 -0.36
CA SER A 126 8.28 0.26 -1.78
C SER A 126 8.43 -1.01 -2.62
N LEU A 127 8.04 -0.90 -3.87
CA LEU A 127 8.09 -1.96 -4.85
C LEU A 127 9.00 -1.53 -5.99
N THR A 128 9.96 -2.37 -6.34
CA THR A 128 10.85 -2.11 -7.47
C THR A 128 10.75 -3.23 -8.50
N SER A 129 10.85 -2.85 -9.77
CA SER A 129 10.93 -3.77 -10.90
C SER A 129 12.22 -4.61 -10.88
N PRO A 130 12.34 -5.66 -11.73
CA PRO A 130 13.61 -6.38 -11.93
C PRO A 130 14.79 -5.47 -12.32
N THR A 131 14.49 -4.36 -13.01
CA THR A 131 15.48 -3.38 -13.45
C THR A 131 15.86 -2.37 -12.36
N GLY A 132 15.28 -2.48 -11.15
CA GLY A 132 15.56 -1.61 -10.01
C GLY A 132 14.80 -0.28 -10.03
N VAL A 133 13.84 -0.12 -10.94
CA VAL A 133 13.01 1.09 -11.03
C VAL A 133 11.92 1.02 -9.96
N GLU A 134 11.72 2.09 -9.19
CA GLU A 134 10.60 2.18 -8.25
C GLU A 134 9.27 2.23 -9.01
N ILE A 135 8.38 1.29 -8.70
CA ILE A 135 7.04 1.17 -9.27
C ILE A 135 6.05 1.98 -8.43
N ALA A 136 6.06 1.74 -7.11
CA ALA A 136 5.16 2.36 -6.16
C ALA A 136 5.78 2.38 -4.76
N ALA A 137 5.30 3.32 -3.93
CA ALA A 137 5.65 3.43 -2.53
C ALA A 137 4.41 3.73 -1.69
N PHE A 138 4.36 3.16 -0.49
CA PHE A 138 3.22 3.24 0.42
C PHE A 138 3.68 3.52 1.85
N GLY A 139 2.91 4.34 2.57
CA GLY A 139 3.02 4.40 4.02
C GLY A 139 2.63 3.06 4.64
N MET A 140 3.16 2.76 5.83
CA MET A 140 2.81 1.52 6.55
C MET A 140 2.03 1.79 7.84
N GLN A 141 1.39 2.97 7.94
CA GLN A 141 0.49 3.26 9.05
C GLN A 141 -0.70 2.27 9.04
N GLY A 142 -0.95 1.61 10.16
CA GLY A 142 -2.05 0.65 10.30
C GLY A 142 -1.68 -0.81 10.05
N THR A 143 -0.48 -1.11 9.54
CA THR A 143 -0.05 -2.51 9.27
C THR A 143 0.01 -3.37 10.53
N GLY A 144 0.21 -2.77 11.71
CA GLY A 144 0.10 -3.48 12.99
C GLY A 144 -1.29 -4.05 13.26
N LYS A 145 -2.35 -3.30 12.91
CA LYS A 145 -3.74 -3.79 13.00
C LYS A 145 -4.01 -4.85 11.93
N ALA A 146 -3.49 -4.62 10.71
CA ALA A 146 -3.58 -5.58 9.61
C ALA A 146 -2.99 -6.96 9.98
N ARG A 147 -1.80 -6.99 10.60
CA ARG A 147 -1.21 -8.24 11.11
C ARG A 147 -2.11 -8.91 12.15
N GLY A 148 -2.71 -8.15 13.06
CA GLY A 148 -3.67 -8.68 14.04
C GLY A 148 -4.83 -9.40 13.35
N HIS A 149 -5.38 -8.80 12.28
CA HIS A 149 -6.43 -9.41 11.46
C HIS A 149 -5.97 -10.68 10.75
N PHE A 150 -4.78 -10.68 10.14
CA PHE A 150 -4.23 -11.87 9.48
C PHE A 150 -4.02 -13.02 10.47
N LYS A 151 -3.52 -12.72 11.67
CA LYS A 151 -3.34 -13.72 12.72
C LYS A 151 -4.67 -14.33 13.16
N GLN A 152 -5.70 -13.50 13.31
CA GLN A 152 -7.03 -13.96 13.73
C GLN A 152 -7.71 -14.82 12.65
N ALA A 153 -7.66 -14.39 11.39
CA ALA A 153 -8.39 -15.05 10.31
C ALA A 153 -7.64 -16.25 9.71
N CYS A 154 -6.30 -16.17 9.61
CA CYS A 154 -5.48 -17.11 8.85
C CYS A 154 -4.46 -17.87 9.72
N GLY A 155 -4.22 -17.44 10.96
CA GLY A 155 -3.25 -18.05 11.86
C GLY A 155 -1.78 -17.66 11.61
N ILE A 156 -1.55 -16.61 10.82
CA ILE A 156 -0.22 -16.05 10.48
C ILE A 156 -0.04 -14.65 11.07
#